data_AF-A0A3C0WD99-F1
#
_entry.id   AF-A0A3C0WD99-F1
#
_cell.length_a   1.000
_cell.length_b   1.000
_cell.length_c   1.000
_cell.angle_alpha   90.00
_cell.angle_beta   90.00
_cell.angle_gamma   90.00
#
_symmetry.space_group_name_H-M   'P 1'
#
loop_
_entity.id
_entity.type
_entity.pdbx_description
1 polymer ?
#
loop_
_entity_poly.entity_id
_entity_poly.type
_entity_poly.pdbx_seq_one_letter_code
_entity_poly.pdbx_strand_id
1 'polypeptide(L)'
;MPNPEIQAILGFLTQPGSTPWPIATETWLTLCDETEIEELMDSLCAISPPLAPEQHQYWDWLVNQILTRLAAQPAWECTFRTDLFTSLYAHLGATSKSRNQLVQFLAKRAFQEDLQAVVEVITTDPPIDELHVGTALAPLIQNSDLEWELIFPALLDGISNPTTAASILDLANFATRKEHLPAHPAGDMVPHLNMMLSTIVKQLDVLSETQASPNDMHDVAQQVEQAVALAVSLCDSLSLISDESSTPALYQAMGLTHRRVQTEAAAALARLGEADGEAHLIEMASQPASRLRVIQYARELGIESRLDPSLATESAVAESQLALFLSEP
;
A
#
# COMPACT_ATOMS: atom_id res chain seq x y z
N MET A 1 26.30 15.57 -30.34
CA MET A 1 25.31 15.10 -31.35
C MET A 1 24.34 14.22 -30.61
N PRO A 2 23.03 14.27 -30.90
CA PRO A 2 22.06 13.44 -30.18
C PRO A 2 22.41 11.95 -30.35
N ASN A 3 22.36 11.19 -29.26
CA ASN A 3 22.66 9.77 -29.23
C ASN A 3 21.73 9.00 -30.21
N PRO A 4 22.26 8.29 -31.23
CA PRO A 4 21.44 7.72 -32.29
C PRO A 4 20.53 6.59 -31.79
N GLU A 5 20.95 5.85 -30.77
CA GLU A 5 20.13 4.82 -30.12
C GLU A 5 18.96 5.45 -29.37
N ILE A 6 19.20 6.53 -28.62
CA ILE A 6 18.13 7.30 -27.97
C ILE A 6 17.13 7.83 -29.01
N GLN A 7 17.61 8.40 -30.13
CA GLN A 7 16.72 8.89 -31.19
C GLN A 7 15.89 7.77 -31.82
N ALA A 8 16.45 6.56 -31.96
CA ALA A 8 15.71 5.40 -32.46
C ALA A 8 14.60 4.97 -31.49
N ILE A 9 14.87 4.98 -30.18
CA ILE A 9 13.87 4.68 -29.13
C ILE A 9 12.73 5.70 -29.19
N LEU A 10 13.05 7.00 -29.20
CA LEU A 10 12.04 8.08 -29.25
C LEU A 10 11.20 8.03 -30.54
N GLY A 11 11.83 7.73 -31.68
CA GLY A 11 11.13 7.55 -32.95
C GLY A 11 10.13 6.40 -32.91
N PHE A 12 10.49 5.28 -32.29
CA PHE A 12 9.58 4.15 -32.11
C PHE A 12 8.40 4.51 -31.19
N LEU A 13 8.67 5.15 -30.05
CA LEU A 13 7.62 5.51 -29.08
C LEU A 13 6.59 6.48 -29.65
N THR A 14 7.01 7.40 -30.51
CA THR A 14 6.12 8.42 -31.10
C THR A 14 5.30 7.89 -32.27
N GLN A 15 5.79 6.90 -33.02
CA GLN A 15 5.06 6.25 -34.12
C GLN A 15 5.26 4.72 -34.08
N PRO A 16 4.63 4.02 -33.13
CA PRO A 16 4.76 2.58 -33.04
C PRO A 16 4.12 1.93 -34.28
N GLY A 17 4.96 1.34 -35.14
CA GLY A 17 4.50 0.54 -36.27
C GLY A 17 4.04 -0.87 -35.86
N SER A 18 3.74 -1.72 -36.84
CA SER A 18 3.50 -3.17 -36.62
C SER A 18 4.76 -3.99 -36.34
N THR A 19 5.92 -3.34 -36.28
CA THR A 19 7.21 -3.95 -35.99
C THR A 19 7.37 -4.21 -34.49
N PRO A 20 7.92 -5.37 -34.09
CA PRO A 20 8.22 -5.65 -32.69
C PRO A 20 9.27 -4.68 -32.16
N TRP A 21 9.31 -4.53 -30.83
CA TRP A 21 10.31 -3.75 -30.13
C TRP A 21 11.72 -4.11 -30.62
N PRO A 22 12.61 -3.14 -30.92
CA PRO A 22 13.92 -3.47 -31.43
C PRO A 22 14.72 -4.25 -30.37
N ILE A 23 15.19 -5.48 -30.70
CA ILE A 23 16.13 -6.27 -29.86
C ILE A 23 17.37 -5.43 -29.47
N ALA A 24 17.72 -4.47 -30.33
CA ALA A 24 18.78 -3.50 -30.08
C ALA A 24 18.54 -2.65 -28.82
N THR A 25 17.30 -2.33 -28.46
CA THR A 25 16.97 -1.49 -27.30
C THR A 25 17.27 -2.19 -25.97
N GLU A 26 16.92 -3.48 -25.83
CA GLU A 26 17.26 -4.26 -24.62
C GLU A 26 18.77 -4.38 -24.45
N THR A 27 19.47 -4.66 -25.56
CA THR A 27 20.92 -4.79 -25.57
C THR A 27 21.58 -3.45 -25.20
N TRP A 28 21.10 -2.35 -25.78
CA TRP A 28 21.60 -1.01 -25.46
C TRP A 28 21.31 -0.63 -24.01
N LEU A 29 20.08 -0.85 -23.52
CA LEU A 29 19.71 -0.60 -22.13
C LEU A 29 20.55 -1.40 -21.13
N THR A 30 21.18 -2.50 -21.53
CA THR A 30 22.08 -3.26 -20.65
C THR A 30 23.50 -2.69 -20.64
N LEU A 31 23.91 -2.02 -21.72
CA LEU A 31 25.30 -1.61 -21.97
C LEU A 31 25.56 -0.11 -21.83
N CYS A 32 24.52 0.73 -21.96
CA CYS A 32 24.65 2.19 -21.90
C CYS A 32 25.16 2.65 -20.53
N ASP A 33 25.80 3.81 -20.43
CA ASP A 33 26.23 4.36 -19.15
C ASP A 33 25.11 5.14 -18.44
N GLU A 34 25.37 5.63 -17.22
CA GLU A 34 24.37 6.37 -16.44
C GLU A 34 24.00 7.70 -17.09
N THR A 35 24.95 8.39 -17.74
CA THR A 35 24.70 9.66 -18.43
C THR A 35 23.77 9.45 -19.61
N GLU A 36 23.92 8.34 -20.33
CA GLU A 36 23.02 7.97 -21.42
C GLU A 36 21.60 7.62 -20.93
N ILE A 37 21.45 7.02 -19.74
CA ILE A 37 20.13 6.79 -19.14
C ILE A 37 19.48 8.12 -18.74
N GLU A 38 20.23 9.04 -18.13
CA GLU A 38 19.73 10.38 -17.81
C GLU A 38 19.30 11.13 -19.07
N GLU A 39 20.13 11.11 -20.13
CA GLU A 39 19.81 11.72 -21.43
C GLU A 39 18.53 11.12 -22.04
N LEU A 40 18.33 9.80 -21.92
CA LEU A 40 17.11 9.14 -22.38
C LEU A 40 15.90 9.62 -21.57
N MET A 41 15.98 9.64 -20.24
CA MET A 41 14.87 10.07 -19.38
C MET A 41 14.48 11.53 -19.61
N ASP A 42 15.45 12.44 -19.73
CA ASP A 42 15.20 13.84 -20.09
C ASP A 42 14.53 13.94 -21.47
N SER A 43 14.99 13.16 -22.45
CA SER A 43 14.43 13.16 -23.80
C SER A 43 13.01 12.58 -23.85
N LEU A 44 12.70 11.59 -23.01
CA LEU A 44 11.34 11.04 -22.86
C LEU A 44 10.39 12.13 -22.33
N CYS A 45 10.78 12.85 -21.28
CA CYS A 45 9.99 13.94 -20.71
C CYS A 45 9.76 15.12 -21.69
N ALA A 46 10.63 15.27 -22.70
CA ALA A 46 10.49 16.29 -23.74
C ALA A 46 9.47 15.94 -24.84
N ILE A 47 8.98 14.70 -24.91
CA ILE A 47 7.90 14.31 -25.82
C ILE A 47 6.64 15.08 -25.40
N SER A 48 5.84 15.56 -26.36
CA SER A 48 4.62 16.32 -26.04
C SER A 48 3.49 15.38 -25.59
N PRO A 49 2.89 15.58 -24.41
CA PRO A 49 1.69 14.84 -23.98
C PRO A 49 0.43 15.32 -24.74
N PRO A 50 -0.68 14.53 -24.75
CA PRO A 50 -0.85 13.24 -24.10
C PRO A 50 -0.30 12.09 -24.94
N LEU A 51 0.16 11.04 -24.25
CA LEU A 51 0.50 9.77 -24.89
C LEU A 51 -0.78 9.12 -25.44
N ALA A 52 -0.71 8.55 -26.64
CA ALA A 52 -1.81 7.79 -27.19
C ALA A 52 -1.96 6.47 -26.40
N PRO A 53 -3.19 5.95 -26.20
CA PRO A 53 -3.39 4.69 -25.45
C PRO A 53 -2.58 3.50 -25.99
N GLU A 54 -2.39 3.45 -27.31
CA GLU A 54 -1.59 2.43 -28.01
C GLU A 54 -0.09 2.49 -27.65
N GLN A 55 0.39 3.64 -27.17
CA GLN A 55 1.77 3.86 -26.75
C GLN A 55 2.02 3.42 -25.31
N HIS A 56 1.00 3.41 -24.44
CA HIS A 56 1.18 3.17 -22.99
C HIS A 56 1.92 1.87 -22.68
N GLN A 57 1.61 0.76 -23.38
CA GLN A 57 2.28 -0.52 -23.15
C GLN A 57 3.80 -0.47 -23.42
N TYR A 58 4.21 0.36 -24.38
CA TYR A 58 5.61 0.50 -24.79
C TYR A 58 6.38 1.40 -23.82
N TRP A 59 5.74 2.47 -23.37
CA TRP A 59 6.24 3.31 -22.29
C TRP A 59 6.38 2.50 -21.00
N ASP A 60 5.34 1.75 -20.63
CA ASP A 60 5.36 0.94 -19.42
C ASP A 60 6.47 -0.12 -19.46
N TRP A 61 6.64 -0.78 -20.61
CA TRP A 61 7.73 -1.72 -20.82
C TRP A 61 9.11 -1.04 -20.66
N LEU A 62 9.32 0.13 -21.28
CA LEU A 62 10.61 0.82 -21.27
C LEU A 62 10.97 1.28 -19.86
N VAL A 63 10.02 1.89 -19.16
CA VAL A 63 10.18 2.33 -17.78
C VAL A 63 10.52 1.14 -16.89
N ASN A 64 9.81 0.02 -17.04
CA ASN A 64 10.10 -1.19 -16.28
C ASN A 64 11.53 -1.72 -16.55
N GLN A 65 12.02 -1.69 -17.79
CA GLN A 65 13.41 -2.11 -18.09
C GLN A 65 14.45 -1.18 -17.46
N ILE A 66 14.24 0.14 -17.55
CA ILE A 66 15.13 1.13 -16.91
C ILE A 66 15.18 0.86 -15.40
N LEU A 67 14.01 0.78 -14.75
CA LEU A 67 13.93 0.55 -13.31
C LEU A 67 14.49 -0.81 -12.88
N THR A 68 14.28 -1.87 -13.66
CA THR A 68 14.85 -3.20 -13.38
C THR A 68 16.36 -3.14 -13.39
N ARG A 69 16.95 -2.45 -14.38
CA ARG A 69 18.41 -2.26 -14.45
C ARG A 69 18.92 -1.46 -13.26
N LEU A 70 18.31 -0.31 -12.96
CA LEU A 70 18.74 0.54 -11.87
C LEU A 70 18.61 -0.17 -10.51
N ALA A 71 17.56 -0.98 -10.33
CA ALA A 71 17.33 -1.75 -9.11
C ALA A 71 18.30 -2.91 -8.90
N ALA A 72 19.05 -3.33 -9.94
CA ALA A 72 20.10 -4.33 -9.83
C ALA A 72 21.39 -3.79 -9.19
N GLN A 73 21.55 -2.47 -9.16
CA GLN A 73 22.63 -1.81 -8.44
C GLN A 73 22.26 -1.64 -6.95
N PRO A 74 23.23 -1.65 -6.02
CA PRO A 74 23.00 -1.22 -4.65
C PRO A 74 22.44 0.22 -4.60
N ALA A 75 21.48 0.49 -3.72
CA ALA A 75 20.80 1.79 -3.65
C ALA A 75 21.77 2.98 -3.47
N TRP A 76 22.85 2.80 -2.72
CA TRP A 76 23.87 3.82 -2.47
C TRP A 76 24.76 4.14 -3.67
N GLU A 77 24.77 3.31 -4.73
CA GLU A 77 25.47 3.60 -5.99
C GLU A 77 24.59 4.40 -6.97
N CYS A 78 23.27 4.43 -6.76
CA CYS A 78 22.32 5.04 -7.68
C CYS A 78 22.23 6.56 -7.48
N THR A 79 23.13 7.32 -8.11
CA THR A 79 23.22 8.79 -7.96
C THR A 79 22.30 9.60 -8.88
N PHE A 80 21.36 8.94 -9.58
CA PHE A 80 20.42 9.60 -10.49
C PHE A 80 19.58 10.67 -9.79
N ARG A 81 19.33 11.79 -10.47
CA ARG A 81 18.53 12.89 -9.93
C ARG A 81 17.08 12.49 -9.68
N THR A 82 16.51 12.87 -8.54
CA THR A 82 15.12 12.58 -8.16
C THR A 82 14.10 13.19 -9.14
N ASP A 83 14.38 14.39 -9.67
CA ASP A 83 13.49 15.13 -10.57
C ASP A 83 13.25 14.42 -11.91
N LEU A 84 14.17 13.55 -12.35
CA LEU A 84 13.96 12.71 -13.53
C LEU A 84 12.79 11.74 -13.34
N PHE A 85 12.70 11.11 -12.16
CA PHE A 85 11.66 10.14 -11.87
C PHE A 85 10.30 10.81 -11.68
N THR A 86 10.25 11.94 -10.98
CA THR A 86 9.00 12.69 -10.78
C THR A 86 8.50 13.35 -12.06
N SER A 87 9.40 13.83 -12.93
CA SER A 87 9.03 14.36 -14.25
C SER A 87 8.46 13.27 -15.14
N LEU A 88 9.09 12.10 -15.17
CA LEU A 88 8.60 10.95 -15.94
C LEU A 88 7.26 10.45 -15.39
N TYR A 89 7.10 10.42 -14.07
CA TYR A 89 5.86 10.08 -13.40
C TYR A 89 4.69 10.97 -13.87
N ALA A 90 4.90 12.29 -13.85
CA ALA A 90 3.90 13.26 -14.32
C ALA A 90 3.63 13.10 -15.82
N HIS A 91 4.66 12.81 -16.62
CA HIS A 91 4.56 12.64 -18.07
C HIS A 91 3.69 11.44 -18.47
N LEU A 92 3.80 10.32 -17.76
CA LEU A 92 3.06 9.09 -18.05
C LEU A 92 1.53 9.21 -17.86
N GLY A 93 1.10 10.18 -17.05
CA GLY A 93 -0.32 10.45 -16.79
C GLY A 93 -1.04 9.38 -15.97
N ALA A 94 -2.25 9.71 -15.51
CA ALA A 94 -2.90 9.01 -14.39
C ALA A 94 -3.15 7.50 -14.59
N THR A 95 -3.22 7.05 -15.84
CA THR A 95 -3.59 5.66 -16.20
C THR A 95 -2.41 4.72 -16.38
N SER A 96 -1.18 5.22 -16.39
CA SER A 96 0.01 4.37 -16.53
C SER A 96 0.22 3.53 -15.27
N LYS A 97 0.46 2.24 -15.47
CA LYS A 97 0.78 1.32 -14.37
C LYS A 97 2.19 1.60 -13.84
N SER A 98 3.11 2.05 -14.67
CA SER A 98 4.51 2.29 -14.28
C SER A 98 4.71 3.44 -13.31
N ARG A 99 3.70 4.28 -13.11
CA ARG A 99 3.69 5.31 -12.07
C ARG A 99 3.99 4.71 -10.70
N ASN A 100 3.42 3.55 -10.36
CA ASN A 100 3.68 2.93 -9.06
C ASN A 100 5.14 2.45 -8.92
N GLN A 101 5.74 1.94 -10.01
CA GLN A 101 7.12 1.43 -10.02
C GLN A 101 8.13 2.57 -9.81
N LEU A 102 7.87 3.74 -10.39
CA LEU A 102 8.69 4.94 -10.16
C LEU A 102 8.69 5.35 -8.69
N VAL A 103 7.51 5.41 -8.07
CA VAL A 103 7.40 5.74 -6.64
C VAL A 103 8.04 4.65 -5.78
N GLN A 104 7.85 3.37 -6.11
CA GLN A 104 8.50 2.25 -5.42
C GLN A 104 10.03 2.36 -5.48
N PHE A 105 10.56 2.75 -6.63
CA PHE A 105 12.00 2.91 -6.82
C PHE A 105 12.56 4.05 -5.95
N LEU A 106 11.89 5.20 -5.90
CA LEU A 106 12.23 6.31 -5.01
C LEU A 106 12.17 5.88 -3.54
N ALA A 107 11.11 5.19 -3.13
CA ALA A 107 10.95 4.65 -1.78
C ALA A 107 12.07 3.66 -1.40
N LYS A 108 12.55 2.85 -2.36
CA LYS A 108 13.65 1.91 -2.15
C LYS A 108 15.00 2.60 -2.00
N ARG A 109 15.25 3.68 -2.77
CA ARG A 109 16.48 4.47 -2.67
C ARG A 109 16.56 5.22 -1.34
N ALA A 110 15.42 5.77 -0.91
CA ALA A 110 15.26 6.40 0.39
C ALA A 110 16.25 7.55 0.69
N PHE A 111 16.73 8.25 -0.34
CA PHE A 111 17.40 9.54 -0.12
C PHE A 111 16.39 10.59 0.34
N GLN A 112 16.87 11.66 0.98
CA GLN A 112 16.00 12.70 1.52
C GLN A 112 15.05 13.29 0.47
N GLU A 113 15.57 13.65 -0.71
CA GLU A 113 14.79 14.19 -1.81
C GLU A 113 13.80 13.15 -2.38
N ASP A 114 14.18 11.88 -2.42
CA ASP A 114 13.32 10.79 -2.88
C ASP A 114 12.13 10.57 -1.94
N LEU A 115 12.37 10.58 -0.63
CA LEU A 115 11.31 10.44 0.38
C LEU A 115 10.34 11.62 0.32
N GLN A 116 10.86 12.84 0.17
CA GLN A 116 10.04 14.04 -0.02
C GLN A 116 9.18 13.93 -1.28
N ALA A 117 9.77 13.46 -2.39
CA ALA A 117 9.04 13.23 -3.64
C ALA A 117 7.97 12.13 -3.51
N VAL A 118 8.25 11.05 -2.78
CA VAL A 118 7.26 10.00 -2.48
C VAL A 118 6.08 10.59 -1.71
N VAL A 119 6.33 11.37 -0.66
CA VAL A 119 5.27 12.04 0.11
C VAL A 119 4.45 12.97 -0.77
N GLU A 120 5.10 13.84 -1.55
CA GLU A 120 4.42 14.77 -2.45
C GLU A 120 3.53 14.03 -3.45
N VAL A 121 4.06 13.01 -4.13
CA VAL A 121 3.31 12.26 -5.12
C VAL A 121 2.11 11.54 -4.50
N ILE A 122 2.29 10.83 -3.39
CA ILE A 122 1.21 10.05 -2.76
C ILE A 122 0.09 10.97 -2.24
N THR A 123 0.42 12.17 -1.77
CA THR A 123 -0.56 13.09 -1.21
C THR A 123 -1.27 13.93 -2.27
N THR A 124 -0.64 14.19 -3.42
CA THR A 124 -1.18 15.11 -4.44
C THR A 124 -1.74 14.43 -5.68
N ASP A 125 -1.08 13.39 -6.17
CA ASP A 125 -1.44 12.68 -7.41
C ASP A 125 -0.98 11.22 -7.30
N PRO A 126 -1.65 10.38 -6.48
CA PRO A 126 -1.18 9.03 -6.21
C PRO A 126 -1.31 8.08 -7.43
N PRO A 127 -0.65 6.91 -7.36
CA PRO A 127 -0.92 5.79 -8.26
C PRO A 127 -2.41 5.41 -8.36
N ILE A 128 -2.77 4.72 -9.45
CA ILE A 128 -4.16 4.54 -9.90
C ILE A 128 -5.09 3.83 -8.90
N ASP A 129 -4.58 2.88 -8.12
CA ASP A 129 -5.37 2.10 -7.17
C ASP A 129 -4.58 1.78 -5.90
N GLU A 130 -5.29 1.26 -4.90
CA GLU A 130 -4.78 0.98 -3.56
C GLU A 130 -3.65 -0.04 -3.56
N LEU A 131 -3.75 -1.07 -4.41
CA LEU A 131 -2.71 -2.09 -4.54
C LEU A 131 -1.41 -1.49 -5.05
N HIS A 132 -1.49 -0.59 -6.03
CA HIS A 132 -0.33 0.13 -6.55
C HIS A 132 0.28 1.06 -5.50
N VAL A 133 -0.53 1.73 -4.67
CA VAL A 133 -0.04 2.55 -3.54
C VAL A 133 0.68 1.69 -2.51
N GLY A 134 0.06 0.59 -2.06
CA GLY A 134 0.68 -0.32 -1.09
C GLY A 134 1.99 -0.91 -1.60
N THR A 135 2.05 -1.29 -2.88
CA THR A 135 3.27 -1.77 -3.53
C THR A 135 4.36 -0.70 -3.59
N ALA A 136 3.97 0.55 -3.85
CA ALA A 136 4.89 1.68 -3.91
C ALA A 136 5.50 2.01 -2.53
N LEU A 137 4.72 1.89 -1.46
CA LEU A 137 5.19 2.16 -0.09
C LEU A 137 5.88 0.96 0.58
N ALA A 138 5.70 -0.26 0.07
CA ALA A 138 6.26 -1.48 0.65
C ALA A 138 7.78 -1.44 0.94
N PRO A 139 8.65 -0.81 0.13
CA PRO A 139 10.07 -0.70 0.45
C PRO A 139 10.36 0.05 1.75
N LEU A 140 9.49 0.99 2.14
CA LEU A 140 9.67 1.76 3.37
C LEU A 140 9.56 0.88 4.62
N ILE A 141 8.71 -0.15 4.58
CA ILE A 141 8.58 -1.13 5.66
C ILE A 141 9.84 -2.00 5.80
N GLN A 142 10.55 -2.20 4.70
CA GLN A 142 11.72 -3.09 4.65
C GLN A 142 13.02 -2.41 5.09
N ASN A 143 13.02 -1.07 5.21
CA ASN A 143 14.20 -0.29 5.54
C ASN A 143 14.14 0.19 7.00
N SER A 144 15.01 -0.37 7.85
CA SER A 144 15.07 -0.03 9.28
C SER A 144 15.67 1.34 9.58
N ASP A 145 16.44 1.89 8.64
CA ASP A 145 17.31 3.06 8.87
C ASP A 145 16.70 4.36 8.31
N LEU A 146 15.39 4.34 8.03
CA LEU A 146 14.67 5.50 7.52
C LEU A 146 14.61 6.64 8.54
N GLU A 147 14.76 7.86 8.04
CA GLU A 147 14.41 9.08 8.75
C GLU A 147 12.89 9.31 8.65
N TRP A 148 12.15 8.73 9.58
CA TRP A 148 10.68 8.72 9.57
C TRP A 148 10.06 10.13 9.64
N GLU A 149 10.79 11.12 10.14
CA GLU A 149 10.40 12.53 10.19
C GLU A 149 10.29 13.18 8.80
N LEU A 150 10.93 12.60 7.77
CA LEU A 150 10.76 13.04 6.38
C LEU A 150 9.44 12.57 5.78
N ILE A 151 8.82 11.54 6.37
CA ILE A 151 7.60 10.90 5.90
C ILE A 151 6.40 11.38 6.72
N PHE A 152 6.50 11.28 8.05
CA PHE A 152 5.43 11.66 8.97
C PHE A 152 5.76 12.97 9.70
N PRO A 153 4.77 13.87 9.88
CA PRO A 153 3.34 13.67 9.64
C PRO A 153 2.87 13.96 8.21
N ALA A 154 3.73 14.49 7.31
CA ALA A 154 3.32 15.02 6.01
C ALA A 154 2.53 14.02 5.13
N LEU A 155 2.89 12.74 5.15
CA LEU A 155 2.17 11.70 4.42
C LEU A 155 0.69 11.56 4.85
N LEU A 156 0.33 11.96 6.08
CA LEU A 156 -1.05 11.90 6.58
C LEU A 156 -2.00 12.83 5.83
N ASP A 157 -1.50 13.84 5.11
CA ASP A 157 -2.35 14.69 4.27
C ASP A 157 -3.08 13.87 3.18
N GLY A 158 -2.54 12.69 2.82
CA GLY A 158 -3.13 11.78 1.86
C GLY A 158 -4.24 10.88 2.40
N ILE A 159 -4.55 10.84 3.71
CA ILE A 159 -5.52 9.86 4.25
C ILE A 159 -6.97 10.15 3.86
N SER A 160 -7.27 11.36 3.40
CA SER A 160 -8.61 11.72 2.90
C SER A 160 -8.91 11.08 1.54
N ASN A 161 -7.90 10.61 0.82
CA ASN A 161 -8.07 9.91 -0.44
C ASN A 161 -8.27 8.40 -0.18
N PRO A 162 -9.40 7.80 -0.61
CA PRO A 162 -9.69 6.37 -0.37
C PRO A 162 -8.61 5.42 -0.90
N THR A 163 -7.94 5.78 -2.00
CA THR A 163 -6.91 4.95 -2.64
C THR A 163 -5.63 4.84 -1.80
N THR A 164 -5.37 5.81 -0.93
CA THR A 164 -4.11 5.90 -0.18
C THR A 164 -4.29 5.67 1.32
N ALA A 165 -5.50 5.88 1.84
CA ALA A 165 -5.78 5.89 3.28
C ALA A 165 -5.28 4.64 4.02
N ALA A 166 -5.65 3.44 3.57
CA ALA A 166 -5.27 2.20 4.25
C ALA A 166 -3.75 2.00 4.26
N SER A 167 -3.09 2.18 3.12
CA SER A 167 -1.64 2.02 2.99
C SER A 167 -0.84 3.03 3.82
N ILE A 168 -1.30 4.29 3.90
CA ILE A 168 -0.67 5.32 4.73
C ILE A 168 -0.81 4.97 6.21
N LEU A 169 -2.01 4.56 6.64
CA LEU A 169 -2.27 4.16 8.02
C LEU A 169 -1.49 2.90 8.39
N ASP A 170 -1.41 1.90 7.50
CA ASP A 170 -0.60 0.70 7.73
C ASP A 170 0.89 1.02 7.91
N LEU A 171 1.41 1.98 7.16
CA LEU A 171 2.79 2.45 7.33
C LEU A 171 2.98 3.17 8.68
N ALA A 172 2.03 4.01 9.08
CA ALA A 172 2.04 4.68 10.39
C ALA A 172 1.96 3.68 11.55
N ASN A 173 1.08 2.68 11.43
CA ASN A 173 0.91 1.58 12.36
C ASN A 173 2.20 0.78 12.49
N PHE A 174 2.83 0.43 11.36
CA PHE A 174 4.11 -0.27 11.33
C PHE A 174 5.21 0.52 12.05
N ALA A 175 5.40 1.79 11.69
CA ALA A 175 6.42 2.66 12.28
C ALA A 175 6.25 2.77 13.81
N THR A 176 5.00 2.85 14.28
CA THR A 176 4.67 2.92 15.70
C THR A 176 4.95 1.59 16.42
N ARG A 177 4.47 0.46 15.88
CA ARG A 177 4.69 -0.88 16.47
C ARG A 177 6.14 -1.30 16.52
N LYS A 178 6.95 -0.84 15.56
CA LYS A 178 8.39 -1.09 15.50
C LYS A 178 9.21 -0.07 16.29
N GLU A 179 8.55 0.82 17.02
CA GLU A 179 9.18 1.85 17.85
C GLU A 179 10.10 2.79 17.03
N HIS A 180 9.86 2.89 15.72
CA HIS A 180 10.52 3.86 14.86
C HIS A 180 10.03 5.28 15.13
N LEU A 181 8.76 5.42 15.52
CA LEU A 181 8.18 6.66 16.02
C LEU A 181 7.79 6.49 17.49
N PRO A 182 8.01 7.51 18.34
CA PRO A 182 7.72 7.43 19.78
C PRO A 182 6.21 7.39 20.09
N ALA A 183 5.38 7.84 19.16
CA ALA A 183 3.93 7.82 19.24
C ALA A 183 3.33 7.71 17.83
N HIS A 184 2.08 7.27 17.73
CA HIS A 184 1.41 7.17 16.43
C HIS A 184 1.27 8.56 15.79
N PRO A 185 1.73 8.77 14.54
CA PRO A 185 1.81 10.10 13.94
C PRO A 185 0.43 10.74 13.70
N ALA A 186 -0.63 9.93 13.61
CA ALA A 186 -2.00 10.41 13.48
C ALA A 186 -2.70 10.67 14.84
N GLY A 187 -1.96 10.79 15.95
CA GLY A 187 -2.54 10.97 17.29
C GLY A 187 -3.46 12.20 17.40
N ASP A 188 -3.12 13.31 16.75
CA ASP A 188 -3.96 14.52 16.75
C ASP A 188 -5.20 14.39 15.83
N MET A 189 -5.33 13.29 15.09
CA MET A 189 -6.41 13.06 14.12
C MET A 189 -7.50 12.10 14.63
N VAL A 190 -7.48 11.71 15.92
CA VAL A 190 -8.44 10.75 16.51
C VAL A 190 -9.91 11.07 16.15
N PRO A 191 -10.42 12.31 16.26
CA PRO A 191 -11.80 12.61 15.87
C PRO A 191 -12.10 12.30 14.40
N HIS A 192 -11.13 12.54 13.52
CA HIS A 192 -11.25 12.25 12.09
C HIS A 192 -11.21 10.75 11.82
N LEU A 193 -10.26 10.02 12.43
CA LEU A 193 -10.15 8.56 12.30
C LEU A 193 -11.41 7.85 12.80
N ASN A 194 -11.97 8.30 13.93
CA ASN A 194 -13.24 7.78 14.45
C ASN A 194 -14.41 8.01 13.46
N MET A 195 -14.48 9.20 12.85
CA MET A 195 -15.48 9.51 11.82
C MET A 195 -15.31 8.63 10.57
N MET A 196 -14.07 8.42 10.11
CA MET A 196 -13.77 7.55 8.98
C MET A 196 -14.21 6.11 9.28
N LEU A 197 -13.84 5.55 10.44
CA LEU A 197 -14.21 4.19 10.83
C LEU A 197 -15.73 4.03 10.88
N SER A 198 -16.45 4.94 11.55
CA SER A 198 -17.91 4.90 11.59
C SER A 198 -18.56 5.02 10.20
N THR A 199 -17.93 5.72 9.25
CA THR A 199 -18.43 5.84 7.88
C THR A 199 -18.24 4.54 7.11
N ILE A 200 -17.03 3.95 7.17
CA ILE A 200 -16.72 2.67 6.54
C ILE A 200 -17.57 1.54 7.10
N VAL A 201 -17.79 1.51 8.42
CA VAL A 201 -18.67 0.52 9.05
C VAL A 201 -20.08 0.58 8.48
N LYS A 202 -20.66 1.77 8.33
CA LYS A 202 -21.98 1.94 7.70
C LYS A 202 -22.00 1.51 6.24
N GLN A 203 -20.93 1.78 5.50
CA GLN A 203 -20.81 1.35 4.10
C GLN A 203 -20.77 -0.17 3.99
N LEU A 204 -19.97 -0.84 4.83
CA LEU A 204 -19.88 -2.30 4.87
C LEU A 204 -21.22 -2.95 5.25
N ASP A 205 -21.96 -2.36 6.18
CA ASP A 205 -23.29 -2.84 6.56
C ASP A 205 -24.25 -2.82 5.37
N VAL A 206 -24.32 -1.69 4.65
CA VAL A 206 -25.14 -1.54 3.42
C VAL A 206 -24.69 -2.50 2.32
N LEU A 207 -23.38 -2.64 2.10
CA LEU A 207 -22.83 -3.55 1.09
C LEU A 207 -23.17 -5.01 1.40
N SER A 208 -23.20 -5.39 2.68
CA SER A 208 -23.54 -6.76 3.10
C SER A 208 -25.01 -7.13 2.83
N GLU A 209 -25.91 -6.14 2.80
CA GLU A 209 -27.33 -6.32 2.48
C GLU A 209 -27.61 -6.23 0.97
N THR A 210 -26.67 -5.72 0.19
CA THR A 210 -26.86 -5.45 -1.24
C THR A 210 -26.78 -6.74 -2.07
N GLN A 211 -27.86 -7.06 -2.79
CA GLN A 211 -27.84 -8.13 -3.79
C GLN A 211 -27.23 -7.61 -5.10
N ALA A 212 -25.93 -7.86 -5.30
CA ALA A 212 -25.25 -7.50 -6.55
C ALA A 212 -25.75 -8.35 -7.72
N SER A 213 -25.88 -7.73 -8.89
CA SER A 213 -26.10 -8.49 -10.13
C SER A 213 -24.82 -9.26 -10.49
N PRO A 214 -24.91 -10.35 -11.29
CA PRO A 214 -23.71 -11.09 -11.70
C PRO A 214 -22.65 -10.23 -12.41
N ASN A 215 -23.07 -9.14 -13.06
CA ASN A 215 -22.17 -8.23 -13.78
C ASN A 215 -21.45 -7.25 -12.83
N ASP A 216 -22.03 -6.92 -11.68
CA ASP A 216 -21.49 -5.96 -10.71
C ASP A 216 -20.74 -6.65 -9.55
N MET A 217 -20.77 -7.99 -9.52
CA MET A 217 -20.24 -8.77 -8.40
C MET A 217 -18.75 -8.55 -8.17
N HIS A 218 -17.97 -8.32 -9.24
CA HIS A 218 -16.54 -8.03 -9.13
C HIS A 218 -16.29 -6.65 -8.50
N ASP A 219 -16.98 -5.63 -8.99
CA ASP A 219 -16.84 -4.25 -8.50
C ASP A 219 -17.29 -4.14 -7.03
N VAL A 220 -18.38 -4.82 -6.66
CA VAL A 220 -18.84 -4.88 -5.27
C VAL A 220 -17.84 -5.60 -4.38
N ALA A 221 -17.28 -6.73 -4.83
CA ALA A 221 -16.26 -7.45 -4.07
C ALA A 221 -15.02 -6.58 -3.82
N GLN A 222 -14.56 -5.86 -4.85
CA GLN A 222 -13.44 -4.93 -4.73
C GLN A 222 -13.75 -3.79 -3.74
N GLN A 223 -14.94 -3.19 -3.79
CA GLN A 223 -15.34 -2.16 -2.83
C GLN A 223 -15.37 -2.68 -1.39
N VAL A 224 -15.88 -3.89 -1.18
CA VAL A 224 -15.87 -4.53 0.14
C VAL A 224 -14.44 -4.75 0.62
N GLU A 225 -13.54 -5.23 -0.24
CA GLU A 225 -12.14 -5.48 0.11
C GLU A 225 -11.43 -4.19 0.53
N GLN A 226 -11.57 -3.11 -0.23
CA GLN A 226 -10.98 -1.80 0.07
C GLN A 226 -11.53 -1.23 1.40
N ALA A 227 -12.85 -1.31 1.60
CA ALA A 227 -13.49 -0.87 2.83
C ALA A 227 -13.03 -1.70 4.04
N VAL A 228 -12.87 -3.01 3.88
CA VAL A 228 -12.32 -3.90 4.92
C VAL A 228 -10.88 -3.55 5.22
N ALA A 229 -10.02 -3.34 4.21
CA ALA A 229 -8.63 -2.96 4.40
C ALA A 229 -8.51 -1.68 5.23
N LEU A 230 -9.23 -0.62 4.84
CA LEU A 230 -9.26 0.63 5.58
C LEU A 230 -9.82 0.48 7.00
N ALA A 231 -10.89 -0.29 7.20
CA ALA A 231 -11.45 -0.53 8.54
C ALA A 231 -10.43 -1.21 9.46
N VAL A 232 -9.68 -2.18 8.94
CA VAL A 232 -8.61 -2.88 9.69
C VAL A 232 -7.49 -1.92 10.07
N SER A 233 -6.98 -1.13 9.12
CA SER A 233 -5.93 -0.14 9.37
C SER A 233 -6.36 0.93 10.39
N LEU A 234 -7.64 1.34 10.37
CA LEU A 234 -8.22 2.28 11.32
C LEU A 234 -8.35 1.69 12.73
N CYS A 235 -8.86 0.46 12.86
CA CYS A 235 -8.94 -0.22 14.17
C CYS A 235 -7.56 -0.31 14.82
N ASP A 236 -6.54 -0.67 14.03
CA ASP A 236 -5.17 -0.75 14.51
C ASP A 236 -4.58 0.63 14.88
N SER A 237 -4.81 1.65 14.05
CA SER A 237 -4.39 3.02 14.34
C SER A 237 -4.96 3.51 15.66
N LEU A 238 -6.27 3.37 15.85
CA LEU A 238 -6.97 3.80 17.07
C LEU A 238 -6.50 3.00 18.29
N SER A 239 -6.19 1.71 18.11
CA SER A 239 -5.60 0.87 19.15
C SER A 239 -4.21 1.36 19.57
N LEU A 240 -3.34 1.67 18.61
CA LEU A 240 -1.98 2.16 18.87
C LEU A 240 -1.96 3.58 19.44
N ILE A 241 -2.90 4.43 19.05
CA ILE A 241 -3.09 5.76 19.66
C ILE A 241 -3.59 5.64 21.10
N SER A 242 -4.40 4.63 21.41
CA SER A 242 -4.92 4.34 22.75
C SER A 242 -5.77 5.48 23.35
N ASP A 243 -6.63 6.11 22.55
CA ASP A 243 -7.57 7.14 23.00
C ASP A 243 -8.96 6.53 23.25
N GLU A 244 -9.44 6.61 24.50
CA GLU A 244 -10.74 6.07 24.96
C GLU A 244 -11.95 6.64 24.21
N SER A 245 -11.84 7.83 23.59
CA SER A 245 -12.91 8.40 22.77
C SER A 245 -13.22 7.57 21.52
N SER A 246 -12.34 6.63 21.17
CA SER A 246 -12.46 5.72 20.02
C SER A 246 -13.35 4.51 20.31
N THR A 247 -13.60 4.20 21.58
CA THR A 247 -14.38 3.04 22.03
C THR A 247 -15.74 2.89 21.31
N PRO A 248 -16.57 3.94 21.14
CA PRO A 248 -17.85 3.81 20.44
C PRO A 248 -17.72 3.40 18.97
N ALA A 249 -16.71 3.92 18.24
CA ALA A 249 -16.49 3.57 16.84
C ALA A 249 -15.98 2.13 16.70
N LEU A 250 -15.11 1.69 17.61
CA LEU A 250 -14.62 0.32 17.66
C LEU A 250 -15.73 -0.69 18.00
N TYR A 251 -16.64 -0.37 18.92
CA TYR A 251 -17.81 -1.21 19.19
C TYR A 251 -18.72 -1.35 17.96
N GLN A 252 -18.91 -0.28 17.18
CA GLN A 252 -19.64 -0.36 15.91
C GLN A 252 -18.95 -1.31 14.93
N ALA A 253 -17.62 -1.21 14.79
CA ALA A 253 -16.85 -2.09 13.91
C ALA A 253 -16.88 -3.56 14.36
N MET A 254 -16.82 -3.83 15.66
CA MET A 254 -16.95 -5.19 16.22
C MET A 254 -18.32 -5.81 15.94
N GLY A 255 -19.37 -4.98 15.80
CA GLY A 255 -20.73 -5.43 15.48
C GLY A 255 -20.97 -5.84 14.03
N LEU A 256 -20.01 -5.63 13.12
CA LEU A 256 -20.13 -6.05 11.71
C LEU A 256 -20.07 -7.58 11.56
N THR A 257 -20.57 -8.11 10.46
CA THR A 257 -20.48 -9.55 10.16
C THR A 257 -19.11 -9.97 9.58
N HIS A 258 -18.30 -8.99 9.15
CA HIS A 258 -17.03 -9.27 8.49
C HIS A 258 -15.94 -9.66 9.51
N ARG A 259 -15.67 -10.98 9.61
CA ARG A 259 -14.77 -11.60 10.62
C ARG A 259 -13.43 -10.88 10.82
N ARG A 260 -12.78 -10.43 9.74
CA ARG A 260 -11.49 -9.72 9.83
C ARG A 260 -11.63 -8.40 10.58
N VAL A 261 -12.67 -7.61 10.28
CA VAL A 261 -12.94 -6.34 10.95
C VAL A 261 -13.34 -6.57 12.41
N GLN A 262 -14.17 -7.58 12.67
CA GLN A 262 -14.54 -7.96 14.04
C GLN A 262 -13.32 -8.30 14.89
N THR A 263 -12.41 -9.11 14.35
CA THR A 263 -11.20 -9.55 15.07
C THR A 263 -10.31 -8.36 15.42
N GLU A 264 -10.12 -7.44 14.48
CA GLU A 264 -9.30 -6.24 14.65
C GLU A 264 -9.93 -5.24 15.62
N ALA A 265 -11.24 -5.01 15.52
CA ALA A 265 -11.98 -4.16 16.45
C ALA A 265 -12.01 -4.72 17.88
N ALA A 266 -12.20 -6.03 18.03
CA ALA A 266 -12.18 -6.70 19.33
C ALA A 266 -10.79 -6.62 19.98
N ALA A 267 -9.71 -6.82 19.20
CA ALA A 267 -8.35 -6.64 19.68
C ALA A 267 -8.07 -5.19 20.10
N ALA A 268 -8.54 -4.20 19.32
CA ALA A 268 -8.40 -2.80 19.65
C ALA A 268 -9.12 -2.44 20.97
N LEU A 269 -10.37 -2.89 21.14
CA LEU A 269 -11.14 -2.73 22.37
C LEU A 269 -10.45 -3.40 23.56
N ALA A 270 -9.94 -4.63 23.39
CA ALA A 270 -9.21 -5.33 24.43
C ALA A 270 -7.94 -4.57 24.87
N ARG A 271 -7.20 -3.96 23.93
CA ARG A 271 -6.05 -3.08 24.26
C ARG A 271 -6.46 -1.84 25.04
N LEU A 272 -7.65 -1.29 24.79
CA LEU A 272 -8.24 -0.19 25.57
C LEU A 272 -8.78 -0.63 26.94
N GLY A 273 -8.72 -1.91 27.28
CA GLY A 273 -9.21 -2.45 28.56
C GLY A 273 -10.70 -2.79 28.58
N GLU A 274 -11.36 -2.81 27.43
CA GLU A 274 -12.77 -3.14 27.31
C GLU A 274 -12.99 -4.67 27.39
N ALA A 275 -13.67 -5.11 28.46
CA ALA A 275 -13.87 -6.53 28.74
C ALA A 275 -14.68 -7.28 27.67
N ASP A 276 -15.65 -6.59 27.05
CA ASP A 276 -16.46 -7.17 25.97
C ASP A 276 -15.62 -7.41 24.71
N GLY A 277 -14.68 -6.51 24.40
CA GLY A 277 -13.72 -6.68 23.31
C GLY A 277 -12.81 -7.88 23.54
N GLU A 278 -12.30 -8.05 24.76
CA GLU A 278 -11.49 -9.21 25.11
C GLU A 278 -12.29 -10.52 25.01
N ALA A 279 -13.50 -10.55 25.56
CA ALA A 279 -14.36 -11.72 25.50
C ALA A 279 -14.67 -12.14 24.05
N HIS A 280 -15.00 -11.16 23.19
CA HIS A 280 -15.27 -11.42 21.78
C HIS A 280 -14.02 -11.85 21.02
N LEU A 281 -12.86 -11.26 21.30
CA LEU A 281 -11.59 -11.68 20.69
C LEU A 281 -11.30 -13.17 20.97
N ILE A 282 -11.49 -13.62 22.23
CA ILE A 282 -11.31 -15.03 22.60
C ILE A 282 -12.33 -15.93 21.88
N GLU A 283 -13.59 -15.49 21.75
CA GLU A 283 -14.61 -16.22 20.99
C GLU A 283 -14.21 -16.42 19.52
N MET A 284 -13.62 -15.40 18.90
CA MET A 284 -13.15 -15.45 17.50
C MET A 284 -12.05 -16.51 17.27
N ALA A 285 -11.35 -16.97 18.30
CA ALA A 285 -10.37 -18.07 18.19
C ALA A 285 -11.01 -19.38 17.69
N SER A 286 -12.30 -19.57 17.95
CA SER A 286 -13.04 -20.75 17.46
C SER A 286 -13.13 -20.79 15.94
N GLN A 287 -13.09 -19.63 15.27
CA GLN A 287 -13.22 -19.50 13.82
C GLN A 287 -11.86 -19.74 13.15
N PRO A 288 -11.70 -20.79 12.32
CA PRO A 288 -10.39 -21.15 11.75
C PRO A 288 -9.67 -20.00 11.02
N ALA A 289 -10.41 -19.20 10.25
CA ALA A 289 -9.86 -18.08 9.48
C ALA A 289 -9.37 -16.90 10.35
N SER A 290 -9.90 -16.73 11.56
CA SER A 290 -9.47 -15.65 12.48
C SER A 290 -8.46 -16.12 13.52
N ARG A 291 -8.41 -17.44 13.79
CA ARG A 291 -7.69 -18.04 14.91
C ARG A 291 -6.21 -17.66 15.00
N LEU A 292 -5.45 -17.70 13.91
CA LEU A 292 -4.02 -17.35 13.97
C LEU A 292 -3.81 -15.90 14.40
N ARG A 293 -4.65 -15.00 13.91
CA ARG A 293 -4.62 -13.58 14.26
C ARG A 293 -5.01 -13.37 15.72
N VAL A 294 -6.03 -14.07 16.20
CA VAL A 294 -6.44 -14.05 17.61
C VAL A 294 -5.33 -14.55 18.53
N ILE A 295 -4.66 -15.65 18.17
CA ILE A 295 -3.52 -16.18 18.95
C ILE A 295 -2.39 -15.15 19.03
N GLN A 296 -2.10 -14.46 17.92
CA GLN A 296 -1.12 -13.37 17.92
C GLN A 296 -1.55 -12.25 18.88
N TYR A 297 -2.79 -11.78 18.80
CA TYR A 297 -3.27 -10.72 19.71
C TYR A 297 -3.30 -11.15 21.17
N ALA A 298 -3.67 -12.39 21.45
CA ALA A 298 -3.66 -12.91 22.81
C ALA A 298 -2.25 -12.91 23.42
N ARG A 299 -1.21 -13.18 22.61
CA ARG A 299 0.21 -13.04 23.02
C ARG A 299 0.57 -11.61 23.33
N GLU A 300 0.27 -10.70 22.41
CA GLU A 300 0.58 -9.26 22.57
C GLU A 300 -0.12 -8.66 23.81
N LEU A 301 -1.33 -9.11 24.10
CA LEU A 301 -2.16 -8.68 25.23
C LEU A 301 -1.84 -9.42 26.54
N GLY A 302 -1.07 -10.50 26.51
CA GLY A 302 -0.79 -11.33 27.70
C GLY A 302 -1.99 -12.13 28.20
N ILE A 303 -2.96 -12.44 27.34
CA ILE A 303 -4.22 -13.14 27.66
C ILE A 303 -4.28 -14.58 27.10
N GLU A 304 -3.16 -15.12 26.64
CA GLU A 304 -3.06 -16.46 26.03
C GLU A 304 -3.67 -17.57 26.90
N SER A 305 -3.54 -17.47 28.22
CA SER A 305 -4.10 -18.45 29.16
C SER A 305 -5.62 -18.54 29.14
N ARG A 306 -6.30 -17.57 28.53
CA ARG A 306 -7.76 -17.56 28.36
C ARG A 306 -8.22 -18.29 27.10
N LEU A 307 -7.32 -18.62 26.17
CA LEU A 307 -7.64 -19.42 24.99
C LEU A 307 -7.81 -20.89 25.37
N ASP A 308 -8.74 -21.58 24.70
CA ASP A 308 -8.84 -23.04 24.80
C ASP A 308 -7.57 -23.68 24.23
N PRO A 309 -6.81 -24.48 25.01
CA PRO A 309 -5.58 -25.11 24.55
C PRO A 309 -5.74 -25.98 23.29
N SER A 310 -6.94 -26.52 23.04
CA SER A 310 -7.23 -27.31 21.84
C SER A 310 -7.11 -26.50 20.54
N LEU A 311 -7.32 -25.18 20.62
CA LEU A 311 -7.23 -24.25 19.49
C LEU A 311 -5.79 -23.88 19.12
N ALA A 312 -4.80 -24.20 19.97
CA ALA A 312 -3.38 -23.92 19.74
C ALA A 312 -2.56 -25.16 19.35
N THR A 313 -3.23 -26.31 19.11
CA THR A 313 -2.56 -27.54 18.67
C THR A 313 -2.01 -27.40 17.24
N GLU A 314 -1.00 -28.19 16.88
CA GLU A 314 -0.45 -28.21 15.51
C GLU A 314 -1.54 -28.45 14.45
N SER A 315 -2.50 -29.34 14.75
CA SER A 315 -3.63 -29.62 13.85
C SER A 315 -4.57 -28.42 13.71
N ALA A 316 -4.88 -27.72 14.79
CA ALA A 316 -5.75 -26.53 14.74
C ALA A 316 -5.06 -25.36 14.03
N VAL A 317 -3.74 -25.23 14.19
CA VAL A 317 -2.93 -24.25 13.45
C VAL A 317 -2.92 -24.57 11.96
N ALA A 318 -2.72 -25.84 11.58
CA ALA A 318 -2.75 -26.27 10.18
C ALA A 318 -4.13 -26.06 9.53
N GLU A 319 -5.21 -26.38 10.25
CA GLU A 319 -6.58 -26.07 9.82
C GLU A 319 -6.76 -24.58 9.55
N SER A 320 -6.27 -23.73 10.45
CA SER A 320 -6.36 -22.28 10.30
C SER A 320 -5.54 -21.75 9.13
N GLN A 321 -4.35 -22.29 8.89
CA GLN A 321 -3.54 -21.95 7.71
C GLN A 321 -4.28 -22.29 6.42
N LEU A 322 -4.90 -23.49 6.36
CA LEU A 322 -5.71 -23.89 5.20
C LEU A 322 -6.94 -22.99 5.03
N ALA A 323 -7.64 -22.68 6.13
CA ALA A 323 -8.81 -21.82 6.09
C ALA A 323 -8.48 -20.41 5.60
N LEU A 324 -7.34 -19.85 6.04
CA LEU A 324 -6.82 -18.57 5.54
C LEU A 324 -6.54 -18.63 4.05
N PHE A 325 -5.78 -19.63 3.60
CA PHE A 325 -5.44 -19.83 2.19
C PHE A 325 -6.69 -19.97 1.30
N LEU A 326 -7.75 -20.62 1.78
CA LEU A 326 -9.01 -20.75 1.04
C LEU A 326 -9.91 -19.51 1.11
N SER A 327 -9.62 -18.57 2.01
CA SER A 327 -10.38 -17.33 2.19
C SER A 327 -9.74 -16.13 1.50
N GLU A 328 -8.48 -16.24 1.07
CA GLU A 328 -7.84 -15.30 0.16
C GLU A 328 -8.51 -15.44 -1.23
N PRO A 329 -8.92 -14.32 -1.87
CA PRO A 329 -9.63 -14.33 -3.15
C PRO A 329 -8.80 -14.81 -4.35
#